data_AF-A0A7K2Q9L1-F1
#
_entry.id   AF-A0A7K2Q9L1-F1
#
_cell.length_a   1.000
_cell.length_b   1.000
_cell.length_c   1.000
_cell.angle_alpha   90.00
_cell.angle_beta   90.00
_cell.angle_gamma   90.00
#
_symmetry.space_group_name_H-M   'P 1'
#
loop_
_entity.id
_entity.type
_entity.pdbx_description
1 polymer ?
#
loop_
_entity_poly.entity_id
_entity_poly.type
_entity_poly.pdbx_seq_one_letter_code
_entity_poly.pdbx_strand_id
1 'polypeptide(L)' 'MTQHTPPEPVQPSVAEANRAVLGRFAFDDVQDFDDAKRGFLGTAAEPLIKSGDRVIWDFEAYGFLAGECPDS' A
#
# COMPACT_ATOMS: atom_id res chain seq x y z
N MET A 1 -29.98 3.05 -1.83
CA MET A 1 -29.01 2.01 -1.44
C MET A 1 -28.02 1.88 -2.57
N THR A 2 -26.79 2.39 -2.41
CA THR A 2 -25.72 2.17 -3.39
C THR A 2 -25.33 0.70 -3.36
N GLN A 3 -25.57 -0.02 -4.46
CA GLN A 3 -25.07 -1.38 -4.60
C GLN A 3 -23.54 -1.29 -4.73
N HIS A 4 -22.82 -1.96 -3.84
CA HIS A 4 -21.38 -2.18 -3.99
C HIS A 4 -21.19 -3.55 -4.63
N THR A 5 -20.68 -3.57 -5.85
CA THR A 5 -20.18 -4.79 -6.47
C THR A 5 -18.92 -5.21 -5.74
N PRO A 6 -18.82 -6.47 -5.27
CA PRO A 6 -17.60 -6.96 -4.62
C PRO A 6 -16.43 -6.98 -5.63
N PRO A 7 -15.16 -6.95 -5.16
CA PRO A 7 -14.00 -7.12 -6.01
C PRO A 7 -14.09 -8.43 -6.82
N GLU A 8 -13.75 -8.36 -8.10
CA GLU A 8 -13.65 -9.54 -8.96
C GLU A 8 -12.29 -10.23 -8.78
N PRO A 9 -12.20 -11.55 -9.03
CA PRO A 9 -10.92 -12.23 -9.07
C PRO A 9 -10.02 -11.71 -10.20
N VAL A 10 -8.70 -11.72 -9.97
CA VAL A 10 -7.71 -11.35 -11.00
C VAL A 10 -7.86 -12.22 -12.25
N GLN A 11 -7.83 -11.60 -13.43
CA GLN A 11 -7.83 -12.31 -14.70
C GLN A 11 -6.43 -12.88 -14.99
N PRO A 12 -6.29 -14.06 -15.60
CA PRO A 12 -4.98 -14.67 -15.86
C PRO A 12 -4.00 -13.76 -16.63
N SER A 13 -4.51 -12.99 -17.60
CA SER A 13 -3.72 -12.03 -18.38
C SER A 13 -3.19 -10.86 -17.54
N VAL A 14 -3.96 -10.42 -16.54
CA VAL A 14 -3.55 -9.35 -15.61
C VAL A 14 -2.47 -9.87 -14.67
N ALA A 15 -2.65 -11.07 -14.11
CA ALA A 15 -1.66 -11.71 -13.25
C ALA A 15 -0.33 -11.94 -13.99
N GLU A 16 -0.38 -12.35 -15.26
CA GLU A 16 0.81 -12.49 -16.11
C GLU A 16 1.49 -11.15 -16.37
N ALA A 17 0.72 -10.10 -16.70
CA ALA A 17 1.26 -8.76 -16.91
C ALA A 17 1.95 -8.22 -15.64
N ASN A 18 1.35 -8.39 -14.46
CA ASN A 18 1.94 -7.99 -13.18
C ASN A 18 3.26 -8.72 -12.90
N ARG A 19 3.34 -10.04 -13.16
CA ARG A 19 4.60 -10.78 -13.03
C ARG A 19 5.68 -10.31 -14.01
N ALA A 20 5.29 -9.98 -15.24
CA ALA A 20 6.23 -9.55 -16.27
C ALA A 20 6.94 -8.21 -15.92
N VAL A 21 6.30 -7.37 -15.09
CA VAL A 21 6.88 -6.11 -14.61
C VAL A 21 8.19 -6.35 -13.83
N LEU A 22 8.29 -7.44 -13.06
CA LEU A 22 9.48 -7.79 -12.28
C LEU A 22 10.74 -8.00 -13.14
N GLY A 23 10.58 -8.41 -14.40
CA GLY A 23 11.70 -8.59 -15.34
C GLY A 23 12.00 -7.35 -16.19
N ARG A 24 11.21 -6.28 -16.07
CA ARG A 24 11.28 -5.08 -16.92
C ARG A 24 11.95 -3.89 -16.23
N PHE A 25 11.89 -3.83 -14.90
CA PHE A 25 12.42 -2.72 -14.11
C PHE A 25 13.39 -3.22 -13.03
N ALA A 26 14.25 -2.33 -12.55
CA ALA A 26 15.26 -2.63 -11.53
C ALA A 26 14.64 -2.58 -10.11
N PHE A 27 13.93 -3.64 -9.72
CA PHE A 27 13.36 -3.75 -8.36
C PHE A 27 14.39 -4.02 -7.27
N ASP A 28 15.62 -4.39 -7.64
CA ASP A 28 16.76 -4.53 -6.75
C ASP A 28 17.39 -3.18 -6.38
N ASP A 29 17.14 -2.12 -7.16
CA ASP A 29 17.46 -0.75 -6.79
C ASP A 29 16.42 -0.21 -5.80
N VAL A 30 16.82 -0.15 -4.54
CA VAL A 30 15.97 0.30 -3.42
C VAL A 30 16.37 1.69 -2.91
N GLN A 31 17.09 2.48 -3.70
CA GLN A 31 17.58 3.80 -3.27
C GLN A 31 16.44 4.72 -2.79
N ASP A 32 15.27 4.67 -3.43
CA ASP A 32 14.09 5.45 -3.01
C ASP A 32 13.68 5.15 -1.56
N PHE A 33 13.83 3.91 -1.08
CA PHE A 33 13.53 3.56 0.31
C PHE A 33 14.56 4.13 1.29
N ASP A 34 15.83 4.20 0.89
CA ASP A 34 16.89 4.77 1.72
C ASP A 34 16.73 6.30 1.80
N ASP A 35 16.41 6.94 0.68
CA ASP A 35 16.13 8.37 0.62
C ASP A 35 14.87 8.73 1.43
N ALA A 36 13.82 7.91 1.39
CA ALA A 36 12.62 8.12 2.20
C ALA A 36 12.87 8.02 3.71
N LYS A 37 13.82 7.19 4.16
CA LYS A 37 14.19 7.02 5.58
C LYS A 37 15.17 8.09 6.07
N ARG A 38 15.86 8.77 5.15
CA ARG A 38 16.96 9.67 5.48
C ARG A 38 16.49 10.83 6.36
N GLY A 39 17.06 10.95 7.54
CA GLY A 39 16.75 12.04 8.47
C GLY A 39 15.41 11.88 9.22
N PHE A 40 14.85 10.66 9.25
CA PHE A 40 13.65 10.37 10.01
C PHE A 40 13.79 10.74 11.50
N LEU A 41 12.87 11.56 12.01
CA LEU A 41 12.88 12.05 13.40
C LEU A 41 11.91 11.29 14.32
N GLY A 42 10.88 10.66 13.75
CA GLY A 42 9.83 9.98 14.49
C GLY A 42 8.52 9.95 13.71
N THR A 43 7.57 9.16 14.22
CA THR A 43 6.18 9.09 13.75
C THR A 43 5.24 9.64 14.82
N ALA A 44 3.97 9.85 14.48
CA ALA A 44 2.96 10.26 15.44
C ALA A 44 2.78 9.20 16.54
N ALA A 45 2.60 9.65 17.79
CA ALA A 45 2.37 8.74 18.93
C ALA A 45 0.99 8.08 18.88
N GLU A 46 0.01 8.75 18.27
CA GLU A 46 -1.33 8.22 18.02
C GLU A 46 -1.56 8.08 16.50
N PRO A 47 -1.99 6.91 16.01
CA PRO A 47 -2.19 6.68 14.58
C PRO A 47 -3.49 7.29 14.03
N LEU A 48 -4.45 7.62 14.91
CA LEU A 48 -5.76 8.12 14.53
C LEU A 48 -5.90 9.63 14.78
N ILE A 49 -6.14 10.40 13.73
CA ILE A 49 -6.55 11.81 13.85
C ILE A 49 -8.06 11.87 13.96
N LYS A 50 -8.59 12.44 15.04
CA LYS A 50 -10.03 12.44 15.37
C LYS A 50 -10.60 13.85 15.51
N SER A 51 -11.91 13.96 15.27
CA SER A 51 -12.72 15.14 15.61
C SER A 51 -13.98 14.67 16.34
N GLY A 52 -13.96 14.76 17.67
CA GLY A 52 -14.93 14.06 18.52
C GLY A 52 -14.79 12.54 18.34
N ASP A 53 -15.90 11.84 18.15
CA ASP A 53 -15.91 10.38 17.96
C ASP A 53 -15.59 9.94 16.53
N ARG A 54 -15.39 10.89 15.60
CA ARG A 54 -15.11 10.60 14.19
C ARG A 54 -13.62 10.53 13.93
N VAL A 55 -13.17 9.43 13.32
CA VAL A 55 -11.84 9.33 12.71
C VAL A 55 -11.83 10.11 11.39
N ILE A 56 -10.89 11.06 11.29
CA ILE A 56 -10.64 11.87 10.09
C ILE A 56 -9.51 11.26 9.28
N TRP A 57 -8.50 10.69 9.94
CA TRP A 57 -7.39 10.01 9.29
C TRP A 57 -6.83 8.88 10.15
N ASP A 58 -6.39 7.81 9.51
CA ASP A 58 -5.78 6.64 10.14
C ASP A 58 -4.45 6.33 9.42
N PHE A 59 -3.34 6.48 10.13
CA PHE A 59 -2.02 6.17 9.60
C PHE A 59 -1.75 4.67 9.40
N GLU A 60 -2.55 3.80 10.03
CA GLU A 60 -2.41 2.35 9.96
C GLU A 60 -3.33 1.70 8.90
N ALA A 61 -4.20 2.48 8.26
CA ALA A 61 -5.11 1.98 7.22
C ALA A 61 -4.39 1.29 6.04
N TYR A 62 -3.11 1.62 5.82
CA TYR A 62 -2.26 1.06 4.77
C TYR A 62 -1.26 0.02 5.28
N GLY A 63 -1.43 -0.49 6.50
CA GLY A 63 -0.50 -1.46 7.11
C GLY A 63 -0.31 -2.74 6.30
N PHE A 64 -1.27 -3.10 5.43
CA PHE A 64 -1.16 -4.25 4.52
C PHE A 64 0.00 -4.11 3.51
N LEU A 65 0.47 -2.89 3.22
CA LEU A 65 1.60 -2.63 2.30
C LEU A 65 2.95 -3.13 2.85
N ALA A 66 3.05 -3.43 4.15
CA ALA A 66 4.24 -4.03 4.73
C ALA A 66 4.36 -5.55 4.45
N GLY A 67 3.32 -6.16 3.87
CA GLY A 67 3.32 -7.56 3.48
C GLY A 67 3.89 -7.83 2.08
N GLU A 68 3.83 -9.09 1.67
CA GLU A 68 4.16 -9.50 0.30
C GLU A 68 3.20 -8.85 -0.72
N CYS A 69 3.71 -8.61 -1.92
CA CYS A 69 2.91 -8.07 -3.02
C CYS A 69 1.69 -8.97 -3.29
N PRO A 70 0.45 -8.45 -3.19
CA PRO A 70 -0.75 -9.21 -3.49
C PRO A 70 -0.82 -9.63 -4.97
N ASP A 71 -1.51 -10.74 -5.26
CA ASP A 71 -1.72 -11.25 -6.61
C ASP A 71 -3.02 -10.74 -7.28
N SER A 72 -3.78 -9.90 -6.57
CA SER A 72 -5.18 -9.52 -6.84
C SER A 72 -5.36 -8.24 -7.63
#